data_AF-A0A4D5RBS9-F1
#
_entry.id   AF-A0A4D5RBS9-F1
#
_cell.length_a   1.000
_cell.length_b   1.000
_cell.length_c   1.000
_cell.angle_alpha   90.00
_cell.angle_beta   90.00
_cell.angle_gamma   90.00
#
_symmetry.space_group_name_H-M   'P 1'
#
loop_
_entity.id
_entity.type
_entity.pdbx_description
1 polymer ?
#
loop_
_entity_poly.entity_id
_entity_poly.type
_entity_poly.pdbx_seq_one_letter_code
_entity_poly.pdbx_strand_id
1 'polypeptide(L)'
;NPHHGRSCEVITLDIKDLYYSMNKSELLRRVRGWCDDHLVKFQSSSGIDVDSFMSILEFYLGSTVIDFEGALFIQKEGVCIGSSIAPVLSEIFLNEMDVYVDAFVRSLPSGAVVVRRYVDDILICSFEEGLAGTVKKCIIEKCHDLTFTEGSTLQGKIQYLDLLLHTQKGLCWRFGKESAKPLLAADSCHSKLVKRGVIASVVDNACKKSCVHHVGEAIGLQKLRLVEAGHHQDVISSVMLKVLRKFSSAPVEKSAVKDVVCVPYYHGISHNLKSVAKRFGVNLVFKAQHKLESLTPFSGGRQGCLKKHQNPDLTCQVGVVYDIPLRCGLSYVGQTGRCLNEGLLEHGRAVGDNAQHSEVAGHVVDCSRCRPEWGDAQVLHGEREGGGRVVRETLCILERGSCVGAPSLGFGGGLGRFLCL
;
A
#
# COMPACT_ATOMS: atom_id res chain seq x y z
N ASN A 1 -10.04 -22.34 14.88
CA ASN A 1 -9.94 -23.05 13.58
C ASN A 1 -10.65 -24.39 13.77
N PRO A 2 -11.68 -24.74 12.97
CA PRO A 2 -12.48 -25.95 13.15
C PRO A 2 -11.71 -27.26 12.95
N HIS A 3 -10.53 -27.20 12.34
CA HIS A 3 -9.70 -28.38 12.06
C HIS A 3 -8.66 -28.69 13.14
N HIS A 4 -8.56 -27.84 14.17
CA HIS A 4 -7.61 -28.02 15.27
C HIS A 4 -7.85 -29.34 16.00
N GLY A 5 -6.76 -30.08 16.26
CA GLY A 5 -6.80 -31.38 16.95
C GLY A 5 -7.31 -32.57 16.12
N ARG A 6 -7.78 -32.36 14.88
CA ARG A 6 -8.16 -33.46 13.98
C ARG A 6 -6.92 -34.19 13.49
N SER A 7 -7.00 -35.51 13.35
CA SER A 7 -5.98 -36.29 12.64
C SER A 7 -5.93 -35.82 11.18
N CYS A 8 -4.73 -35.62 10.64
CA CYS A 8 -4.55 -35.14 9.28
C CYS A 8 -3.27 -35.67 8.63
N GLU A 9 -3.33 -35.77 7.32
CA GLU A 9 -2.19 -35.95 6.43
C GLU A 9 -1.88 -34.61 5.78
N VAL A 10 -0.63 -34.16 5.86
CA VAL A 10 -0.23 -32.86 5.33
C VAL A 10 0.93 -33.06 4.37
N ILE A 11 0.81 -32.48 3.18
CA ILE A 11 1.82 -32.46 2.14
C ILE A 11 2.05 -30.99 1.77
N THR A 12 3.33 -30.62 1.63
CA THR A 12 3.72 -29.32 1.07
C THR A 12 4.45 -29.53 -0.24
N LEU A 13 4.09 -28.76 -1.26
CA LEU A 13 4.76 -28.73 -2.55
C LEU A 13 5.34 -27.34 -2.78
N ASP A 14 6.52 -27.29 -3.38
CA ASP A 14 7.21 -26.08 -3.81
C ASP A 14 7.40 -26.13 -5.33
N ILE A 15 6.98 -25.09 -6.05
CA ILE A 15 7.18 -25.00 -7.50
C ILE A 15 8.61 -24.56 -7.77
N LYS A 16 9.40 -25.46 -8.35
CA LYS A 16 10.81 -25.21 -8.64
C LYS A 16 10.95 -24.12 -9.70
N ASP A 17 11.73 -23.09 -9.37
CA ASP A 17 12.14 -22.03 -10.29
C ASP A 17 10.96 -21.37 -11.01
N LEU A 18 9.81 -21.17 -10.33
CA LEU A 18 8.53 -20.74 -10.92
C LEU A 18 8.67 -19.71 -12.04
N TYR A 19 9.39 -18.61 -11.79
CA TYR A 19 9.55 -17.53 -12.77
C TYR A 19 10.30 -17.95 -14.04
N TYR A 20 11.29 -18.83 -13.92
CA TYR A 20 12.05 -19.34 -15.05
C TYR A 20 11.33 -20.48 -15.77
N SER A 21 10.49 -21.23 -15.06
CA SER A 21 9.73 -22.37 -15.56
C SER A 21 8.45 -21.98 -16.33
N MET A 22 8.03 -20.71 -16.28
CA MET A 22 6.87 -20.23 -17.04
C MET A 22 7.16 -20.18 -18.55
N ASN A 23 6.60 -21.12 -19.30
CA ASN A 23 6.65 -21.11 -20.77
C ASN A 23 6.00 -19.81 -21.30
N LYS A 24 6.73 -19.04 -22.13
CA LYS A 24 6.24 -17.73 -22.61
C LYS A 24 4.98 -17.84 -23.48
N SER A 25 4.92 -18.81 -24.38
CA SER A 25 3.76 -18.99 -25.27
C SER A 25 2.49 -19.31 -24.47
N GLU A 26 2.60 -20.20 -23.49
CA GLU A 26 1.49 -20.57 -22.62
C GLU A 26 1.09 -19.42 -21.69
N LEU A 27 2.06 -18.68 -21.16
CA LEU A 27 1.80 -17.48 -20.37
C LEU A 27 1.02 -16.43 -21.17
N LEU A 28 1.45 -16.12 -22.40
CA LEU A 28 0.77 -15.17 -23.27
C LEU A 28 -0.66 -15.64 -23.59
N ARG A 29 -0.86 -16.94 -23.84
CA ARG A 29 -2.19 -17.52 -24.04
C ARG A 29 -3.09 -17.31 -22.82
N ARG A 30 -2.59 -17.58 -21.61
CA ARG A 30 -3.35 -17.40 -20.36
C ARG A 30 -3.66 -15.94 -20.06
N VAL A 31 -2.72 -15.03 -20.31
CA VAL A 31 -2.93 -13.58 -20.15
C VAL A 31 -4.00 -13.08 -21.11
N ARG A 32 -3.96 -13.51 -22.39
CA ARG A 32 -5.00 -13.17 -23.36
C ARG A 32 -6.38 -13.65 -22.90
N GLY A 33 -6.50 -14.91 -22.49
CA GLY A 33 -7.76 -15.46 -21.98
C GLY A 33 -8.30 -14.66 -20.79
N TRP A 34 -7.42 -14.27 -19.85
CA TRP A 34 -7.82 -13.42 -18.72
C TRP A 34 -8.31 -12.04 -19.17
N CYS A 35 -7.64 -11.42 -20.14
CA CYS A 35 -8.05 -10.14 -20.72
C CYS A 35 -9.41 -10.23 -21.42
N ASP A 36 -9.65 -11.32 -22.15
CA ASP A 36 -10.92 -11.56 -22.86
C ASP A 36 -12.09 -11.76 -21.87
N ASP A 37 -11.87 -12.52 -20.79
CA ASP A 37 -12.86 -12.71 -19.72
C ASP A 37 -13.22 -11.39 -18.99
N HIS A 38 -12.33 -10.41 -19.04
CA HIS A 38 -12.48 -9.11 -18.35
C HIS A 38 -12.49 -7.92 -19.32
N LEU A 39 -12.85 -8.13 -20.58
CA LEU A 39 -12.63 -7.20 -21.69
C LEU A 39 -13.08 -5.77 -21.40
N VAL A 40 -14.32 -5.58 -20.95
CA VAL A 40 -14.91 -4.26 -20.69
C VAL A 40 -14.12 -3.50 -19.64
N LYS A 41 -13.77 -4.17 -18.53
CA LYS A 41 -13.02 -3.56 -17.43
C LYS A 41 -11.57 -3.28 -17.83
N PHE A 42 -10.96 -4.20 -18.59
CA PHE A 42 -9.61 -4.05 -19.11
C PHE A 42 -9.53 -2.82 -20.03
N GLN A 43 -10.30 -2.80 -21.12
CA GLN A 43 -10.25 -1.73 -22.12
C GLN A 43 -10.62 -0.35 -21.56
N SER A 44 -11.63 -0.27 -20.70
CA SER A 44 -12.03 1.00 -20.07
C SER A 44 -10.97 1.58 -19.14
N SER A 45 -10.14 0.73 -18.52
CA SER A 45 -9.08 1.15 -17.60
C SER A 45 -7.74 1.40 -18.31
N SER A 46 -7.38 0.54 -19.27
CA SER A 46 -6.10 0.58 -19.97
C SER A 46 -6.08 1.57 -21.13
N GLY A 47 -7.24 1.80 -21.76
CA GLY A 47 -7.37 2.63 -22.96
C GLY A 47 -6.77 2.00 -24.22
N ILE A 48 -6.40 0.71 -24.18
CA ILE A 48 -5.86 -0.05 -25.31
C ILE A 48 -6.64 -1.35 -25.49
N ASP A 49 -6.70 -1.83 -26.74
CA ASP A 49 -7.27 -3.13 -27.05
C ASP A 49 -6.34 -4.29 -26.61
N VAL A 50 -6.88 -5.50 -26.60
CA VAL A 50 -6.16 -6.70 -26.13
C VAL A 50 -5.00 -7.04 -27.05
N ASP A 51 -5.14 -6.90 -28.37
CA ASP A 51 -4.07 -7.26 -29.32
C ASP A 51 -2.86 -6.33 -29.20
N SER A 52 -3.11 -5.03 -29.07
CA SER A 52 -2.08 -4.03 -28.79
C SER A 52 -1.36 -4.32 -27.48
N PHE A 53 -2.11 -4.65 -26.42
CA PHE A 53 -1.51 -5.01 -25.13
C PHE A 53 -0.66 -6.28 -25.21
N MET A 54 -1.16 -7.33 -25.85
CA MET A 54 -0.44 -8.59 -26.00
C MET A 54 0.86 -8.41 -26.80
N SER A 55 0.85 -7.57 -27.85
CA SER A 55 2.05 -7.23 -28.62
C SER A 55 3.11 -6.50 -27.77
N ILE A 56 2.67 -5.57 -26.91
CA ILE A 56 3.57 -4.86 -25.97
C ILE A 56 4.15 -5.85 -24.95
N LEU A 57 3.32 -6.73 -24.41
CA LEU A 57 3.75 -7.71 -23.41
C LEU A 57 4.75 -8.71 -24.00
N GLU A 58 4.50 -9.21 -25.20
CA GLU A 58 5.41 -10.10 -25.91
C GLU A 58 6.75 -9.40 -26.18
N PHE A 59 6.73 -8.16 -26.66
CA PHE A 59 7.94 -7.36 -26.86
C PHE A 59 8.71 -7.15 -25.55
N TYR A 60 8.01 -6.84 -24.45
CA TYR A 60 8.63 -6.66 -23.12
C TYR A 60 9.31 -7.95 -22.63
N LEU A 61 8.62 -9.08 -22.72
CA LEU A 61 9.16 -10.38 -22.32
C LEU A 61 10.30 -10.86 -23.25
N GLY A 62 10.31 -10.43 -24.51
CA GLY A 62 11.39 -10.69 -25.47
C GLY A 62 12.61 -9.77 -25.31
N SER A 63 12.43 -8.58 -24.73
CA SER A 63 13.46 -7.53 -24.66
C SER A 63 14.08 -7.38 -23.28
N THR A 64 13.95 -8.39 -22.41
CA THR A 64 14.56 -8.33 -21.08
C THR A 64 16.06 -8.66 -21.16
N VAL A 65 16.89 -7.63 -21.01
CA VAL A 65 18.35 -7.70 -21.04
C VAL A 65 18.91 -7.68 -19.62
N ILE A 66 19.86 -8.57 -19.33
CA ILE A 66 20.59 -8.68 -18.07
C ILE A 66 22.07 -8.41 -18.34
N ASP A 67 22.68 -7.51 -17.57
CA ASP A 67 24.14 -7.35 -17.53
C ASP A 67 24.70 -8.31 -16.48
N PHE A 68 25.63 -9.17 -16.90
CA PHE A 68 26.38 -10.03 -15.99
C PHE A 68 27.87 -10.01 -16.38
N GLU A 69 28.72 -9.59 -15.44
CA GLU A 69 30.17 -9.46 -15.65
C GLU A 69 30.56 -8.60 -16.87
N GLY A 70 29.76 -7.57 -17.18
CA GLY A 70 30.01 -6.66 -18.31
C GLY A 70 29.58 -7.22 -19.66
N ALA A 71 28.91 -8.37 -19.70
CA ALA A 71 28.29 -8.92 -20.89
C ALA A 71 26.76 -8.83 -20.81
N LEU A 72 26.13 -8.52 -21.95
CA LEU A 72 24.68 -8.40 -22.06
C LEU A 72 24.06 -9.72 -22.53
N PHE A 73 23.05 -10.19 -21.79
CA PHE A 73 22.31 -11.43 -22.06
C PHE A 73 20.83 -11.13 -22.23
N ILE A 74 20.16 -11.83 -23.14
CA ILE A 74 18.70 -11.76 -23.29
C ILE A 74 18.09 -13.02 -22.67
N GLN A 75 17.10 -12.81 -21.78
CA GLN A 75 16.37 -13.93 -21.19
C GLN A 75 15.42 -14.57 -22.22
N LYS A 76 15.79 -15.77 -22.68
CA LYS A 76 15.04 -16.49 -23.72
C LYS A 76 13.69 -17.03 -23.23
N GLU A 77 13.64 -17.61 -22.03
CA GLU A 77 12.45 -18.24 -21.45
C GLU A 77 12.13 -17.71 -20.05
N GLY A 78 10.88 -17.91 -19.62
CA GLY A 78 10.42 -17.44 -18.32
C GLY A 78 10.21 -15.93 -18.25
N VAL A 79 10.00 -15.47 -17.03
CA VAL A 79 9.85 -14.05 -16.66
C VAL A 79 11.01 -13.66 -15.76
N CYS A 80 11.59 -12.48 -15.99
CA CYS A 80 12.72 -12.00 -15.19
C CYS A 80 12.30 -11.70 -13.74
N ILE A 81 13.02 -12.28 -12.78
CA ILE A 81 12.82 -12.01 -11.36
C ILE A 81 13.21 -10.56 -11.08
N GLY A 82 12.35 -9.82 -10.38
CA GLY A 82 12.50 -8.39 -10.13
C GLY A 82 11.76 -7.50 -11.12
N SER A 83 11.23 -8.07 -12.22
CA SER A 83 10.25 -7.39 -13.06
C SER A 83 9.01 -7.02 -12.24
N SER A 84 8.54 -5.78 -12.35
CA SER A 84 7.36 -5.30 -11.60
C SER A 84 6.07 -6.01 -12.00
N ILE A 85 6.02 -6.63 -13.18
CA ILE A 85 4.86 -7.39 -13.65
C ILE A 85 4.95 -8.88 -13.34
N ALA A 86 6.11 -9.39 -12.92
CA ALA A 86 6.31 -10.82 -12.68
C ALA A 86 5.31 -11.41 -11.67
N PRO A 87 5.01 -10.78 -10.52
CA PRO A 87 4.05 -11.33 -9.56
C PRO A 87 2.64 -11.48 -10.14
N VAL A 88 2.19 -10.53 -10.96
CA VAL A 88 0.86 -10.59 -11.59
C VAL A 88 0.84 -11.67 -12.67
N LEU A 89 1.90 -11.77 -13.48
CA LEU A 89 2.00 -12.81 -14.51
C LEU A 89 2.04 -14.21 -13.91
N SER A 90 2.75 -14.43 -12.80
CA SER A 90 2.76 -15.73 -12.12
C SER A 90 1.41 -16.11 -11.54
N GLU A 91 0.66 -15.14 -11.01
CA GLU A 91 -0.70 -15.41 -10.51
C GLU A 91 -1.67 -15.76 -11.65
N ILE A 92 -1.62 -15.04 -12.78
CA ILE A 92 -2.42 -15.38 -13.96
C ILE A 92 -2.05 -16.76 -14.48
N PHE A 93 -0.75 -17.08 -14.53
CA PHE A 93 -0.26 -18.38 -14.98
C PHE A 93 -0.82 -19.49 -14.08
N LEU A 94 -0.69 -19.38 -12.76
CA LEU A 94 -1.11 -20.42 -11.81
C LEU A 94 -2.64 -20.49 -11.61
N ASN A 95 -3.39 -19.46 -12.00
CA ASN A 95 -4.84 -19.42 -11.80
C ASN A 95 -5.60 -20.58 -12.47
N GLU A 96 -5.16 -21.06 -13.63
CA GLU A 96 -5.83 -22.22 -14.28
C GLU A 96 -5.72 -23.48 -13.40
N MET A 97 -4.57 -23.70 -12.75
CA MET A 97 -4.38 -24.77 -11.77
C MET A 97 -5.27 -24.54 -10.56
N ASP A 98 -5.30 -23.33 -10.01
CA ASP A 98 -6.09 -23.01 -8.81
C ASP A 98 -7.58 -23.24 -9.03
N VAL A 99 -8.12 -22.82 -10.19
CA VAL A 99 -9.53 -23.05 -10.57
C VAL A 99 -9.83 -24.55 -10.64
N TYR A 100 -8.94 -25.32 -11.25
CA TYR A 100 -9.11 -26.77 -11.37
C TYR A 100 -9.07 -27.47 -10.00
N VAL A 101 -8.10 -27.11 -9.15
CA VAL A 101 -7.97 -27.65 -7.79
C VAL A 101 -9.16 -27.24 -6.93
N ASP A 102 -9.65 -26.00 -7.02
CA ASP A 102 -10.84 -25.54 -6.29
C ASP A 102 -12.09 -26.34 -6.72
N ALA A 103 -12.27 -26.57 -8.02
CA ALA A 103 -13.36 -27.41 -8.52
C ALA A 103 -13.26 -28.85 -7.99
N PHE A 104 -12.07 -29.44 -8.00
CA PHE A 104 -11.84 -30.78 -7.43
C PHE A 104 -12.15 -30.82 -5.93
N VAL A 105 -11.64 -29.86 -5.15
CA VAL A 105 -11.89 -29.77 -3.71
C VAL A 105 -13.37 -29.59 -3.39
N ARG A 106 -14.12 -28.82 -4.18
CA ARG A 106 -15.58 -28.66 -4.01
C ARG A 106 -16.38 -29.92 -4.31
N SER A 107 -15.83 -30.83 -5.11
CA SER A 107 -16.49 -32.11 -5.39
C SER A 107 -16.38 -33.10 -4.22
N LEU A 108 -15.46 -32.85 -3.28
CA LEU A 108 -15.22 -33.68 -2.10
C LEU A 108 -16.14 -33.27 -0.93
N PRO A 109 -16.30 -34.14 0.09
CA PRO A 109 -17.04 -33.81 1.29
C PRO A 109 -16.50 -32.54 1.97
N SER A 110 -17.41 -31.69 2.45
CA SER A 110 -17.04 -30.41 3.07
C SER A 110 -16.09 -30.61 4.24
N GLY A 111 -14.91 -30.00 4.17
CA GLY A 111 -13.88 -30.09 5.20
C GLY A 111 -13.08 -31.39 5.22
N ALA A 112 -13.13 -32.19 4.15
CA ALA A 112 -12.27 -33.36 3.93
C ALA A 112 -10.83 -32.96 3.63
N VAL A 113 -10.61 -31.89 2.83
CA VAL A 113 -9.28 -31.38 2.49
C VAL A 113 -9.26 -29.86 2.45
N VAL A 114 -8.11 -29.30 2.81
CA VAL A 114 -7.79 -27.87 2.69
C VAL A 114 -6.56 -27.73 1.82
N VAL A 115 -6.70 -27.04 0.68
CA VAL A 115 -5.58 -26.67 -0.19
C VAL A 115 -5.37 -25.16 -0.13
N ARG A 116 -4.13 -24.73 0.03
CA ARG A 116 -3.74 -23.31 0.04
C ARG A 116 -2.46 -23.12 -0.76
N ARG A 117 -2.42 -22.12 -1.63
CA ARG A 117 -1.22 -21.71 -2.35
C ARG A 117 -0.82 -20.31 -1.91
N TYR A 118 0.47 -20.07 -1.79
CA TYR A 118 1.07 -18.75 -1.65
C TYR A 118 2.25 -18.65 -2.61
N VAL A 119 2.05 -17.98 -3.75
CA VAL A 119 3.04 -17.95 -4.85
C VAL A 119 3.39 -19.37 -5.29
N ASP A 120 4.60 -19.85 -4.98
CA ASP A 120 5.17 -21.17 -5.29
C ASP A 120 4.91 -22.23 -4.21
N ASP A 121 4.58 -21.82 -2.98
CA ASP A 121 4.33 -22.70 -1.84
C ASP A 121 2.87 -23.21 -1.80
N ILE A 122 2.65 -24.52 -1.98
CA ILE A 122 1.34 -25.18 -1.89
C ILE A 122 1.27 -26.06 -0.63
N LEU A 123 0.21 -25.89 0.16
CA LEU A 123 -0.15 -26.73 1.29
C LEU A 123 -1.38 -27.55 0.95
N ILE A 124 -1.30 -28.86 1.17
CA ILE A 124 -2.42 -29.80 1.10
C ILE A 124 -2.58 -30.41 2.49
N CYS A 125 -3.72 -30.20 3.14
CA CYS A 125 -4.04 -30.76 4.44
C CYS A 125 -5.34 -31.56 4.35
N SER A 126 -5.21 -32.90 4.34
CA SER A 126 -6.33 -33.83 4.31
C SER A 126 -6.67 -34.33 5.70
N PHE A 127 -7.96 -34.56 5.95
CA PHE A 127 -8.48 -35.22 7.16
C PHE A 127 -9.04 -36.61 6.85
N GLU A 128 -8.81 -37.11 5.63
CA GLU A 128 -9.12 -38.44 5.16
C GLU A 128 -7.83 -39.11 4.66
N GLU A 129 -7.67 -40.40 4.96
CA GLU A 129 -6.47 -41.16 4.64
C GLU A 129 -6.28 -41.28 3.12
N GLY A 130 -5.09 -40.96 2.62
CA GLY A 130 -4.71 -41.09 1.21
C GLY A 130 -5.24 -39.98 0.28
N LEU A 131 -6.19 -39.16 0.73
CA LEU A 131 -6.75 -38.08 -0.06
C LEU A 131 -5.73 -36.97 -0.35
N ALA A 132 -4.78 -36.69 0.56
CA ALA A 132 -3.71 -35.72 0.29
C ALA A 132 -2.85 -36.14 -0.91
N GLY A 133 -2.52 -37.44 -1.00
CA GLY A 133 -1.80 -38.02 -2.13
C GLY A 133 -2.58 -37.95 -3.45
N THR A 134 -3.90 -38.14 -3.41
CA THR A 134 -4.77 -37.99 -4.59
C THR A 134 -4.79 -36.55 -5.10
N VAL A 135 -4.94 -35.58 -4.20
CA VAL A 135 -4.89 -34.15 -4.54
C VAL A 135 -3.52 -33.76 -5.11
N LYS A 136 -2.43 -34.28 -4.52
CA LYS A 136 -1.07 -34.08 -5.04
C LYS A 136 -0.94 -34.55 -6.50
N LYS A 137 -1.39 -35.77 -6.79
CA LYS A 137 -1.33 -36.33 -8.16
C LYS A 137 -2.14 -35.47 -9.13
N CYS A 138 -3.34 -35.07 -8.74
CA CYS A 138 -4.22 -34.19 -9.51
C CYS A 138 -3.55 -32.85 -9.87
N ILE A 139 -2.81 -32.24 -8.93
CA ILE A 139 -2.03 -31.01 -9.17
C ILE A 139 -0.91 -31.25 -10.19
N ILE A 140 -0.12 -32.31 -9.99
CA ILE A 140 1.05 -32.62 -10.83
C ILE A 140 0.60 -32.96 -12.26
N GLU A 141 -0.47 -33.75 -12.43
CA GLU A 141 -1.00 -34.14 -13.74
C GLU A 141 -1.50 -32.92 -14.54
N LYS A 142 -2.12 -31.94 -13.87
CA LYS A 142 -2.61 -30.73 -14.54
C LYS A 142 -1.48 -29.75 -14.91
N CYS A 143 -0.36 -29.79 -14.19
CA CYS A 143 0.76 -28.87 -14.36
C CYS A 143 2.04 -29.57 -14.86
N HIS A 144 1.94 -30.27 -15.99
CA HIS A 144 3.05 -31.02 -16.59
C HIS A 144 4.28 -30.15 -16.94
N ASP A 145 4.08 -28.86 -17.20
CA ASP A 145 5.16 -27.91 -17.50
C ASP A 145 5.92 -27.44 -16.26
N LEU A 146 5.41 -27.72 -15.06
CA LEU A 146 6.01 -27.29 -13.79
C LEU A 146 6.63 -28.48 -13.06
N THR A 147 7.79 -28.24 -12.46
CA THR A 147 8.44 -29.21 -11.58
C THR A 147 8.12 -28.88 -10.13
N PHE A 148 7.73 -29.87 -9.35
CA PHE A 148 7.38 -29.73 -7.93
C PHE A 148 8.40 -30.45 -7.05
N THR A 149 8.77 -29.83 -5.94
CA THR A 149 9.55 -30.46 -4.86
C THR A 149 8.64 -30.67 -3.65
N GLU A 150 8.65 -31.86 -3.08
CA GLU A 150 7.88 -32.15 -1.87
C GLU A 150 8.69 -31.74 -0.63
N GLY A 151 8.04 -31.03 0.29
CA GLY A 151 8.67 -30.60 1.55
C GLY A 151 8.98 -31.78 2.46
N SER A 152 10.09 -31.69 3.19
CA SER A 152 10.49 -32.72 4.14
C SER A 152 9.58 -32.71 5.38
N THR A 153 9.01 -33.86 5.72
CA THR A 153 8.32 -34.06 6.99
C THR A 153 9.27 -34.75 7.97
N LEU A 154 9.63 -34.07 9.07
CA LEU A 154 10.45 -34.66 10.12
C LEU A 154 9.62 -34.82 11.39
N GLN A 155 9.42 -36.06 11.85
CA GLN A 155 8.68 -36.36 13.08
C GLN A 155 7.30 -35.69 13.13
N GLY A 156 6.53 -35.72 12.04
CA GLY A 156 5.19 -35.09 12.00
C GLY A 156 5.19 -33.58 12.21
N LYS A 157 6.31 -32.92 11.90
CA LYS A 157 6.44 -31.46 11.79
C LYS A 157 6.68 -31.08 10.34
N ILE A 158 5.94 -30.07 9.89
CA ILE A 158 5.98 -29.60 8.50
C ILE A 158 6.06 -28.08 8.51
N GLN A 159 7.06 -27.53 7.82
CA GLN A 159 7.21 -26.09 7.66
C GLN A 159 6.36 -25.61 6.48
N TYR A 160 5.49 -24.63 6.71
CA TYR A 160 4.76 -23.94 5.65
C TYR A 160 4.75 -22.45 5.91
N LEU A 161 5.36 -21.66 5.03
CA LEU A 161 5.60 -20.23 5.24
C LEU A 161 6.22 -20.00 6.64
N ASP A 162 5.69 -19.04 7.41
CA ASP A 162 6.15 -18.74 8.77
C ASP A 162 5.55 -19.64 9.87
N LEU A 163 4.88 -20.74 9.51
CA LEU A 163 4.24 -21.67 10.45
C LEU A 163 4.92 -23.03 10.43
N LEU A 164 5.12 -23.59 11.63
CA LEU A 164 5.43 -25.00 11.80
C LEU A 164 4.15 -25.73 12.20
N LEU A 165 3.70 -26.64 11.35
CA LEU A 165 2.53 -27.50 11.56
C LEU A 165 2.96 -28.77 12.29
N HIS A 166 2.15 -29.21 13.25
CA HIS A 166 2.33 -30.44 14.01
C HIS A 166 1.14 -31.37 13.72
N THR A 167 1.41 -32.61 13.31
CA THR A 167 0.37 -33.58 12.92
C THR A 167 0.29 -34.80 13.83
N GLN A 168 1.33 -35.06 14.66
CA GLN A 168 1.42 -36.28 15.49
C GLN A 168 0.24 -36.53 16.46
N LYS A 169 -0.29 -35.46 17.06
CA LYS A 169 -1.40 -35.52 18.05
C LYS A 169 -2.66 -34.84 17.52
N GLY A 170 -2.81 -34.86 16.19
CA GLY A 170 -3.74 -34.02 15.46
C GLY A 170 -3.18 -32.63 15.15
N LEU A 171 -3.87 -31.92 14.26
CA LEU A 171 -3.41 -30.66 13.68
C LEU A 171 -3.24 -29.56 14.74
N CYS A 172 -1.99 -29.18 15.00
CA CYS A 172 -1.58 -28.01 15.77
C CYS A 172 -0.56 -27.21 14.96
N TRP A 173 -0.28 -25.98 15.37
CA TRP A 173 0.68 -25.13 14.65
C TRP A 173 1.31 -24.10 15.58
N ARG A 174 2.50 -23.62 15.21
CA ARG A 174 3.19 -22.53 15.89
C ARG A 174 3.83 -21.57 14.89
N PHE A 175 3.91 -20.30 15.26
CA PHE A 175 4.66 -19.31 14.48
C PHE A 175 6.16 -19.47 14.68
N GLY A 176 6.91 -19.37 13.59
CA GLY A 176 8.36 -19.40 13.55
C GLY A 176 8.90 -20.55 12.69
N LYS A 177 10.08 -20.30 12.08
CA LYS A 177 10.82 -21.26 11.27
C LYS A 177 11.93 -21.92 12.09
N GLU A 178 12.27 -23.16 11.77
CA GLU A 178 13.45 -23.82 12.37
C GLU A 178 14.75 -23.15 11.89
N SER A 179 14.86 -22.87 10.58
CA SER A 179 16.00 -22.14 9.97
C SER A 179 15.60 -20.72 9.57
N ALA A 180 15.30 -19.87 10.56
CA ALA A 180 14.84 -18.52 10.29
C ALA A 180 15.98 -17.56 9.91
N LYS A 181 15.72 -16.63 8.98
CA LYS A 181 16.64 -15.51 8.71
C LYS A 181 16.90 -14.71 10.01
N PRO A 182 18.11 -14.17 10.21
CA PRO A 182 18.42 -13.33 11.36
C PRO A 182 17.43 -12.16 11.50
N LEU A 183 17.09 -11.80 12.73
CA LEU A 183 16.33 -10.58 12.99
C LEU A 183 17.23 -9.35 12.83
N LEU A 184 16.60 -8.17 12.69
CA LEU A 184 17.32 -6.90 12.63
C LEU A 184 18.24 -6.76 13.86
N ALA A 185 19.54 -6.64 13.61
CA ALA A 185 20.56 -6.54 14.65
C ALA A 185 20.36 -5.29 15.53
N ALA A 186 20.59 -5.43 16.83
CA ALA A 186 20.37 -4.38 17.82
C ALA A 186 21.37 -3.22 17.70
N ASP A 187 22.53 -3.45 17.12
CA ASP A 187 23.59 -2.47 16.82
C ASP A 187 23.40 -1.77 15.46
N SER A 188 22.46 -2.23 14.63
CA SER A 188 22.19 -1.59 13.33
C SER A 188 21.84 -0.09 13.47
N CYS A 189 22.14 0.71 12.44
CA CYS A 189 21.88 2.16 12.41
C CYS A 189 20.39 2.56 12.29
N HIS A 190 19.48 1.75 12.82
CA HIS A 190 18.04 2.01 12.84
C HIS A 190 17.60 2.67 14.16
N SER A 191 16.52 3.46 14.08
CA SER A 191 15.96 4.13 15.25
C SER A 191 15.46 3.14 16.32
N LYS A 192 15.43 3.58 17.58
CA LYS A 192 14.87 2.80 18.70
C LYS A 192 13.41 2.41 18.45
N LEU A 193 12.65 3.23 17.72
CA LEU A 193 11.26 2.93 17.37
C LEU A 193 11.17 1.74 16.42
N VAL A 194 12.02 1.68 15.39
CA VAL A 194 12.07 0.56 14.44
C VAL A 194 12.45 -0.73 15.17
N LYS A 195 13.51 -0.71 15.98
CA LYS A 195 13.97 -1.89 16.76
C LYS A 195 12.87 -2.40 17.70
N ARG A 196 12.21 -1.51 18.44
CA ARG A 196 11.05 -1.87 19.29
C ARG A 196 9.86 -2.37 18.48
N GLY A 197 9.66 -1.85 17.27
CA GLY A 197 8.63 -2.31 16.34
C GLY A 197 8.88 -3.75 15.86
N VAL A 198 10.13 -4.10 15.55
CA VAL A 198 10.52 -5.48 15.21
C VAL A 198 10.21 -6.42 16.37
N ILE A 199 10.66 -6.09 17.60
CA ILE A 199 10.35 -6.88 18.80
C ILE A 199 8.83 -7.06 18.97
N ALA A 200 8.07 -5.97 18.85
CA ALA A 200 6.63 -6.02 19.01
C ALA A 200 5.97 -6.92 17.95
N SER A 201 6.40 -6.81 16.69
CA SER A 201 5.83 -7.55 15.56
C SER A 201 6.07 -9.06 15.68
N VAL A 202 7.29 -9.50 16.02
CA VAL A 202 7.57 -10.95 16.14
C VAL A 202 6.80 -11.59 17.30
N VAL A 203 6.66 -10.88 18.42
CA VAL A 203 5.90 -11.36 19.59
C VAL A 203 4.40 -11.36 19.31
N ASP A 204 3.88 -10.30 18.67
CA ASP A 204 2.47 -10.18 18.30
C ASP A 204 2.07 -11.28 17.30
N ASN A 205 2.91 -11.55 16.29
CA ASN A 205 2.74 -12.66 15.37
C ASN A 205 2.75 -14.01 16.10
N ALA A 206 3.69 -14.21 17.04
CA ALA A 206 3.73 -15.44 17.83
C ALA A 206 2.44 -15.67 18.62
N CYS A 207 1.84 -14.62 19.19
CA CYS A 207 0.58 -14.71 19.92
C CYS A 207 -0.61 -14.99 18.99
N LYS A 208 -0.71 -14.26 17.88
CA LYS A 208 -1.89 -14.32 16.99
C LYS A 208 -1.90 -15.53 16.05
N LYS A 209 -0.72 -15.98 15.63
CA LYS A 209 -0.57 -16.99 14.58
C LYS A 209 -0.23 -18.38 15.12
N SER A 210 -0.11 -18.57 16.44
CA SER A 210 0.14 -19.88 17.04
C SER A 210 -1.12 -20.50 17.62
N CYS A 211 -1.15 -21.83 17.69
CA CYS A 211 -2.13 -22.57 18.45
C CYS A 211 -1.95 -22.31 19.96
N VAL A 212 -3.05 -22.38 20.72
CA VAL A 212 -3.05 -22.27 22.19
C VAL A 212 -2.07 -23.23 22.88
N HIS A 213 -1.83 -24.40 22.29
CA HIS A 213 -0.89 -25.40 22.81
C HIS A 213 0.59 -25.00 22.64
N HIS A 214 0.91 -24.21 21.61
CA HIS A 214 2.29 -23.90 21.23
C HIS A 214 2.63 -22.40 21.27
N VAL A 215 1.72 -21.55 21.74
CA VAL A 215 1.96 -20.10 21.82
C VAL A 215 3.14 -19.78 22.75
N GLY A 216 3.28 -20.50 23.87
CA GLY A 216 4.41 -20.33 24.79
C GLY A 216 5.75 -20.70 24.13
N GLU A 217 5.79 -21.83 23.42
CA GLU A 217 6.95 -22.26 22.64
C GLU A 217 7.31 -21.23 21.55
N ALA A 218 6.33 -20.74 20.80
CA ALA A 218 6.54 -19.74 19.76
C ALA A 218 7.12 -18.43 20.32
N ILE A 219 6.59 -17.95 21.45
CA ILE A 219 7.11 -16.76 22.13
C ILE A 219 8.53 -16.99 22.63
N GLY A 220 8.80 -18.15 23.24
CA GLY A 220 10.14 -18.54 23.69
C GLY A 220 11.16 -18.53 22.56
N LEU A 221 10.80 -19.10 21.40
CA LEU A 221 11.63 -19.09 20.20
C LEU A 221 11.91 -17.66 19.71
N GLN A 222 10.89 -16.79 19.63
CA GLN A 222 11.12 -15.39 19.21
C GLN A 222 11.98 -14.61 20.20
N LYS A 223 11.85 -14.88 21.51
CA LYS A 223 12.73 -14.29 22.53
C LYS A 223 14.17 -14.69 22.29
N LEU A 224 14.45 -15.97 22.04
CA LEU A 224 15.81 -16.46 21.75
C LEU A 224 16.41 -15.73 20.53
N ARG A 225 15.66 -15.67 19.43
CA ARG A 225 16.09 -14.96 18.20
C ARG A 225 16.40 -13.49 18.42
N LEU A 226 15.64 -12.82 19.29
CA LEU A 226 15.88 -11.40 19.62
C LEU A 226 17.16 -11.21 20.45
N VAL A 227 17.46 -12.15 21.34
CA VAL A 227 18.69 -12.15 22.14
C VAL A 227 19.91 -12.40 21.25
N GLU A 228 19.80 -13.36 20.33
CA GLU A 228 20.84 -13.65 19.32
C GLU A 228 21.09 -12.45 18.40
N ALA A 229 20.06 -11.67 18.08
CA ALA A 229 20.19 -10.41 17.35
C ALA A 229 20.74 -9.25 18.21
N GLY A 230 21.14 -9.49 19.47
CA GLY A 230 21.79 -8.53 20.36
C GLY A 230 20.83 -7.60 21.13
N HIS A 231 19.52 -7.85 21.11
CA HIS A 231 18.58 -6.97 21.83
C HIS A 231 18.66 -7.23 23.34
N HIS A 232 18.78 -6.16 24.14
CA HIS A 232 18.84 -6.27 25.59
C HIS A 232 17.55 -6.86 26.19
N GLN A 233 17.71 -7.76 27.16
CA GLN A 233 16.61 -8.47 27.84
C GLN A 233 15.56 -7.52 28.42
N ASP A 234 15.97 -6.39 29.00
CA ASP A 234 15.04 -5.42 29.59
C ASP A 234 14.11 -4.80 28.54
N VAL A 235 14.66 -4.50 27.35
CA VAL A 235 13.90 -3.94 26.24
C VAL A 235 12.93 -4.99 25.71
N ILE A 236 13.39 -6.22 25.49
CA ILE A 236 12.58 -7.35 25.04
C ILE A 236 11.40 -7.56 26.00
N SER A 237 11.68 -7.76 27.29
CA SER A 237 10.68 -7.96 28.35
C SER A 237 9.69 -6.80 28.42
N SER A 238 10.15 -5.55 28.33
CA SER A 238 9.28 -4.37 28.36
C SER A 238 8.29 -4.33 27.19
N VAL A 239 8.70 -4.78 26.00
CA VAL A 239 7.86 -4.79 24.81
C VAL A 239 6.92 -5.99 24.85
N MET A 240 7.43 -7.17 25.22
CA MET A 240 6.64 -8.39 25.37
C MET A 240 5.47 -8.18 26.34
N LEU A 241 5.72 -7.63 27.53
CA LEU A 241 4.66 -7.33 28.51
C LEU A 241 3.59 -6.39 27.93
N LYS A 242 3.98 -5.39 27.12
CA LYS A 242 3.02 -4.49 26.46
C LYS A 242 2.18 -5.20 25.41
N VAL A 243 2.77 -6.11 24.63
CA VAL A 243 2.05 -6.90 23.61
C VAL A 243 1.11 -7.89 24.28
N LEU A 244 1.58 -8.64 25.28
CA LEU A 244 0.78 -9.63 25.99
C LEU A 244 -0.41 -9.01 26.72
N ARG A 245 -0.23 -7.85 27.37
CA ARG A 245 -1.35 -7.11 27.98
C ARG A 245 -2.43 -6.76 26.96
N LYS A 246 -2.05 -6.34 25.75
CA LYS A 246 -3.01 -6.06 24.67
C LYS A 246 -3.73 -7.31 24.18
N PHE A 247 -3.06 -8.46 24.21
CA PHE A 247 -3.63 -9.74 23.80
C PHE A 247 -4.61 -10.29 24.85
N SER A 248 -4.34 -10.10 26.14
CA SER A 248 -5.22 -10.53 27.23
C SER A 248 -6.37 -9.57 27.52
N SER A 249 -6.28 -8.32 27.08
CA SER A 249 -7.36 -7.34 27.27
C SER A 249 -8.47 -7.57 26.24
N ALA A 250 -9.73 -7.50 26.67
CA ALA A 250 -10.86 -7.43 25.75
C ALA A 250 -10.64 -6.29 24.72
N PRO A 251 -11.11 -6.43 23.47
CA PRO A 251 -10.98 -5.37 22.49
C PRO A 251 -11.64 -4.10 23.05
N VAL A 252 -10.81 -3.15 23.47
CA VAL A 252 -11.28 -1.83 23.87
C VAL A 252 -11.91 -1.23 22.62
N GLU A 253 -13.19 -0.85 22.71
CA GLU A 253 -13.85 -0.09 21.65
C GLU A 253 -12.91 1.03 21.23
N LYS A 254 -12.57 1.09 19.94
CA LYS A 254 -11.80 2.20 19.41
C LYS A 254 -12.62 3.45 19.67
N SER A 255 -12.25 4.22 20.68
CA SER A 255 -12.78 5.56 20.91
C SER A 255 -12.77 6.30 19.58
N ALA A 256 -13.85 7.04 19.28
CA ALA A 256 -14.01 7.84 18.07
C ALA A 256 -12.66 8.47 17.65
N VAL A 257 -12.36 8.36 16.35
CA VAL A 257 -11.10 8.82 15.76
C VAL A 257 -10.83 10.24 16.25
N LYS A 258 -9.83 10.40 17.12
CA LYS A 258 -9.34 11.73 17.48
C LYS A 258 -8.78 12.36 16.22
N ASP A 259 -9.12 13.61 15.94
CA ASP A 259 -8.56 14.35 14.81
C ASP A 259 -7.03 14.21 14.83
N VAL A 260 -6.53 13.51 13.80
CA VAL A 260 -5.10 13.23 13.65
C VAL A 260 -4.51 14.34 12.80
N VAL A 261 -3.66 15.15 13.42
CA VAL A 261 -2.93 16.20 12.70
C VAL A 261 -1.55 15.65 12.35
N CYS A 262 -1.17 15.77 11.08
CA CYS A 262 0.11 15.30 10.58
C CYS A 262 1.01 16.49 10.24
N VAL A 263 2.19 16.59 10.86
CA VAL A 263 3.16 17.67 10.58
C VAL A 263 4.55 17.11 10.28
N PRO A 264 5.43 17.83 9.56
CA PRO A 264 6.81 17.41 9.37
C PRO A 264 7.55 17.24 10.71
N TYR A 265 8.42 16.23 10.81
CA TYR A 265 9.30 16.09 11.97
C TYR A 265 10.45 17.10 11.91
N TYR A 266 10.57 17.91 12.96
CA TYR A 266 11.68 18.81 13.21
C TYR A 266 12.20 18.56 14.62
N HIS A 267 13.43 18.07 14.73
CA HIS A 267 13.99 17.55 16.00
C HIS A 267 13.84 18.52 17.18
N GLY A 268 14.08 19.82 16.96
CA GLY A 268 14.03 20.84 18.02
C GLY A 268 12.63 21.20 18.53
N ILE A 269 11.56 20.96 17.76
CA ILE A 269 10.21 21.44 18.10
C ILE A 269 9.17 20.33 18.20
N SER A 270 9.32 19.23 17.44
CA SER A 270 8.27 18.21 17.30
C SER A 270 7.91 17.55 18.63
N HIS A 271 8.88 17.27 19.50
CA HIS A 271 8.59 16.64 20.79
C HIS A 271 7.75 17.56 21.70
N ASN A 272 8.11 18.85 21.77
CA ASN A 272 7.37 19.84 22.52
C ASN A 272 5.98 20.07 21.93
N LEU A 273 5.89 20.18 20.60
CA LEU A 273 4.63 20.35 19.90
C LEU A 273 3.68 19.17 20.15
N LYS A 274 4.17 17.92 20.15
CA LYS A 274 3.38 16.74 20.50
C LYS A 274 2.87 16.76 21.93
N SER A 275 3.72 17.21 22.86
CA SER A 275 3.35 17.36 24.27
C SER A 275 2.23 18.38 24.44
N VAL A 276 2.33 19.55 23.78
CA VAL A 276 1.30 20.60 23.79
C VAL A 276 0.02 20.12 23.13
N ALA A 277 0.07 19.58 21.91
CA ALA A 277 -1.09 19.08 21.17
C ALA A 277 -1.90 18.05 21.98
N LYS A 278 -1.21 17.15 22.70
CA LYS A 278 -1.84 16.15 23.57
C LYS A 278 -2.70 16.78 24.67
N ARG A 279 -2.33 17.96 25.20
CA ARG A 279 -3.11 18.67 26.23
C ARG A 279 -4.44 19.19 25.69
N PHE A 280 -4.50 19.48 24.39
CA PHE A 280 -5.71 19.93 23.70
C PHE A 280 -6.49 18.77 23.05
N GLY A 281 -6.16 17.52 23.38
CA GLY A 281 -6.82 16.35 22.80
C GLY A 281 -6.46 16.04 21.35
N VAL A 282 -5.53 16.80 20.75
CA VAL A 282 -5.11 16.64 19.35
C VAL A 282 -4.09 15.51 19.22
N ASN A 283 -4.33 14.56 18.32
CA ASN A 283 -3.39 13.47 18.07
C ASN A 283 -2.37 13.88 17.00
N LEU A 284 -1.23 14.42 17.44
CA LEU A 284 -0.16 14.85 16.54
C LEU A 284 0.76 13.68 16.13
N VAL A 285 0.82 13.44 14.82
CA VAL A 285 1.73 12.49 14.16
C VAL A 285 2.74 13.23 13.29
N PHE A 286 3.90 12.60 13.07
CA PHE A 286 4.99 13.21 12.32
C PHE A 286 5.23 12.51 11.00
N LYS A 287 5.36 13.28 9.92
CA LYS A 287 5.76 12.83 8.59
C LYS A 287 7.25 13.07 8.37
N ALA A 288 7.93 12.11 7.76
CA ALA A 288 9.27 12.31 7.23
C ALA A 288 9.19 13.15 5.95
N GLN A 289 9.98 14.22 5.85
CA GLN A 289 9.99 15.10 4.67
C GLN A 289 10.48 14.37 3.42
N HIS A 290 11.45 13.48 3.56
CA HIS A 290 11.98 12.68 2.46
C HIS A 290 11.55 11.23 2.64
N LYS A 291 10.56 10.83 1.85
CA LYS A 291 10.18 9.41 1.77
C LYS A 291 11.01 8.74 0.68
N LEU A 292 11.26 7.44 0.81
CA LEU A 292 11.93 6.67 -0.24
C LEU A 292 11.21 6.80 -1.59
N GLU A 293 9.87 6.84 -1.60
CA GLU A 293 9.04 7.07 -2.80
C GLU A 293 9.36 8.40 -3.50
N SER A 294 9.77 9.44 -2.76
CA SER A 294 10.14 10.75 -3.32
C SER A 294 11.58 10.82 -3.81
N LEU A 295 12.40 9.84 -3.45
CA LEU A 295 13.79 9.71 -3.88
C LEU A 295 13.92 8.81 -5.12
N THR A 296 12.86 8.08 -5.47
CA THR A 296 12.82 7.20 -6.65
C THR A 296 12.06 7.88 -7.80
N PRO A 297 12.72 8.25 -8.91
CA PRO A 297 12.07 8.94 -10.04
C PRO A 297 11.06 8.07 -10.82
N PHE A 298 10.95 6.78 -10.51
CA PHE A 298 10.18 5.80 -11.28
C PHE A 298 8.71 5.63 -10.89
N SER A 299 8.21 6.34 -9.86
CA SER A 299 6.84 6.14 -9.33
C SER A 299 5.99 7.40 -9.23
N GLY A 300 6.37 8.47 -9.93
CA GLY A 300 5.49 9.62 -10.14
C GLY A 300 4.35 9.26 -11.09
N GLY A 301 3.39 8.42 -10.65
CA GLY A 301 2.12 8.27 -11.34
C GLY A 301 1.55 9.67 -11.59
N ARG A 302 1.13 9.97 -12.83
CA ARG A 302 0.65 11.29 -13.26
C ARG A 302 -0.26 11.88 -12.19
N GLN A 303 0.25 12.81 -11.40
CA GLN A 303 -0.56 13.63 -10.50
C GLN A 303 -1.19 14.75 -11.32
N GLY A 304 -2.01 14.36 -12.30
CA GLY A 304 -2.71 15.27 -13.20
C GLY A 304 -4.21 15.17 -13.01
N CYS A 305 -4.92 16.23 -13.37
CA CYS A 305 -6.37 16.19 -13.51
C CYS A 305 -6.78 15.04 -14.46
N LEU A 306 -7.77 14.23 -14.07
CA LEU A 306 -8.31 13.12 -14.89
C LEU A 306 -9.26 13.62 -16.00
N LYS A 307 -9.62 14.90 -15.99
CA LYS A 307 -10.55 15.49 -16.96
C LYS A 307 -9.80 16.07 -18.15
N LYS A 308 -10.34 15.82 -19.35
CA LYS A 308 -9.92 16.47 -20.59
C LYS A 308 -10.62 17.83 -20.69
N HIS A 309 -9.88 18.91 -20.42
CA HIS A 309 -10.39 20.27 -20.59
C HIS A 309 -10.39 20.63 -22.08
N GLN A 310 -11.46 21.27 -22.56
CA GLN A 310 -11.56 21.71 -23.96
C GLN A 310 -10.58 22.86 -24.27
N ASN A 311 -10.36 23.78 -23.32
CA ASN A 311 -9.36 24.86 -23.37
C ASN A 311 -8.68 25.00 -22.00
N PRO A 312 -7.53 24.34 -21.75
CA PRO A 312 -6.75 24.58 -20.56
C PRO A 312 -5.88 25.83 -20.77
N ASP A 313 -6.27 26.96 -20.20
CA ASP A 313 -5.41 28.17 -20.19
C ASP A 313 -4.15 27.95 -19.35
N LEU A 314 -4.19 27.03 -18.38
CA LEU A 314 -3.08 26.65 -17.50
C LEU A 314 -2.87 25.14 -17.41
N THR A 315 -1.66 24.74 -16.99
CA THR A 315 -1.37 23.33 -16.66
C THR A 315 -2.29 22.84 -15.53
N CYS A 316 -2.95 21.70 -15.74
CA CYS A 316 -3.90 21.15 -14.79
C CYS A 316 -3.28 20.83 -13.43
N GLN A 317 -3.79 21.47 -12.37
CA GLN A 317 -3.40 21.21 -10.99
C GLN A 317 -4.65 21.07 -10.09
N VAL A 318 -4.57 20.24 -9.06
CA VAL A 318 -5.68 19.89 -8.16
C VAL A 318 -5.25 20.07 -6.71
N GLY A 319 -6.15 20.60 -5.87
CA GLY A 319 -5.83 20.85 -4.46
C GLY A 319 -4.84 21.99 -4.32
N VAL A 320 -5.22 23.17 -4.82
CA VAL A 320 -4.33 24.33 -4.90
C VAL A 320 -4.98 25.58 -4.32
N VAL A 321 -4.12 26.45 -3.79
CA VAL A 321 -4.41 27.87 -3.54
C VAL A 321 -3.77 28.63 -4.69
N TYR A 322 -4.56 29.49 -5.35
CA TYR A 322 -4.17 30.18 -6.57
C TYR A 322 -4.48 31.67 -6.48
N ASP A 323 -3.79 32.46 -7.27
CA ASP A 323 -4.09 33.88 -7.47
C ASP A 323 -4.59 34.14 -8.90
N ILE A 324 -5.47 35.13 -9.03
CA ILE A 324 -5.92 35.68 -10.31
C ILE A 324 -5.57 37.16 -10.28
N PRO A 325 -4.59 37.62 -11.08
CA PRO A 325 -4.30 39.03 -11.20
C PRO A 325 -5.45 39.78 -11.87
N LEU A 326 -5.70 41.01 -11.42
CA LEU A 326 -6.66 41.91 -12.04
C LEU A 326 -5.96 43.13 -12.59
N ARG A 327 -6.46 43.66 -13.71
CA ARG A 327 -5.88 44.81 -14.42
C ARG A 327 -5.74 46.08 -13.58
N CYS A 328 -6.52 46.20 -12.51
CA CYS A 328 -6.44 47.32 -11.56
C CYS A 328 -5.22 47.25 -10.62
N GLY A 329 -4.43 46.17 -10.67
CA GLY A 329 -3.27 45.94 -9.80
C GLY A 329 -3.59 45.17 -8.52
N LEU A 330 -4.86 44.85 -8.27
CA LEU A 330 -5.27 43.93 -7.19
C LEU A 330 -5.22 42.48 -7.70
N SER A 331 -5.25 41.53 -6.76
CA SER A 331 -5.33 40.09 -7.07
C SER A 331 -6.51 39.46 -6.34
N TYR A 332 -7.13 38.43 -6.89
CA TYR A 332 -8.03 37.54 -6.14
C TYR A 332 -7.27 36.28 -5.73
N VAL A 333 -7.34 35.87 -4.47
CA VAL A 333 -6.76 34.61 -4.00
C VAL A 333 -7.90 33.66 -3.67
N GLY A 334 -7.90 32.50 -4.30
CA GLY A 334 -8.91 31.46 -4.10
C GLY A 334 -8.28 30.10 -3.80
N GLN A 335 -9.12 29.15 -3.37
CA GLN A 335 -8.71 27.74 -3.19
C GLN A 335 -9.65 26.80 -3.91
N THR A 336 -9.11 25.69 -4.42
CA THR A 336 -9.90 24.64 -5.03
C THR A 336 -9.36 23.26 -4.69
N GLY A 337 -10.26 22.36 -4.30
CA GLY A 337 -9.99 20.93 -4.24
C GLY A 337 -10.11 20.23 -5.60
N ARG A 338 -10.65 20.91 -6.62
CA ARG A 338 -10.83 20.43 -7.99
C ARG A 338 -9.73 21.00 -8.89
N CYS A 339 -9.81 20.75 -10.20
CA CYS A 339 -8.86 21.32 -11.15
C CYS A 339 -8.94 22.85 -11.17
N LEU A 340 -7.78 23.53 -11.18
CA LEU A 340 -7.68 24.98 -11.29
C LEU A 340 -8.48 25.54 -12.47
N ASN A 341 -8.36 24.91 -13.64
CA ASN A 341 -9.08 25.35 -14.85
C ASN A 341 -10.61 25.32 -14.68
N GLU A 342 -11.17 24.47 -13.80
CA GLU A 342 -12.61 24.52 -13.49
C GLU A 342 -12.95 25.74 -12.64
N GLY A 343 -12.12 26.05 -11.64
CA GLY A 343 -12.32 27.23 -10.80
C GLY A 343 -12.25 28.51 -11.63
N LEU A 344 -11.27 28.62 -12.55
CA LEU A 344 -11.17 29.76 -13.45
C LEU A 344 -12.38 29.87 -14.39
N LEU A 345 -12.86 28.75 -14.94
CA LEU A 345 -14.05 28.74 -15.78
C LEU A 345 -15.31 29.17 -15.00
N GLU A 346 -15.45 28.73 -13.75
CA GLU A 346 -16.55 29.11 -12.87
C GLU A 346 -16.52 30.61 -12.55
N HIS A 347 -15.34 31.15 -12.23
CA HIS A 347 -15.16 32.59 -12.07
C HIS A 347 -15.45 33.36 -13.36
N GLY A 348 -15.01 32.86 -14.52
CA GLY A 348 -15.30 33.47 -15.81
C GLY A 348 -16.80 33.54 -16.12
N ARG A 349 -17.55 32.47 -15.82
CA ARG A 349 -19.02 32.46 -15.93
C ARG A 349 -19.67 33.43 -14.95
N ALA A 350 -19.24 33.42 -13.69
CA ALA A 350 -19.77 34.32 -12.66
C ALA A 350 -19.57 35.80 -13.02
N VAL A 351 -18.44 36.16 -13.64
CA VAL A 351 -18.18 37.51 -14.15
C VAL A 351 -19.09 37.82 -15.35
N GLY A 352 -19.29 36.89 -16.28
CA GLY A 352 -20.21 37.05 -17.41
C GLY A 352 -21.67 37.23 -17.00
N ASP A 353 -22.09 36.53 -15.94
CA ASP A 353 -23.46 36.54 -15.42
C ASP A 353 -23.71 37.62 -14.35
N ASN A 354 -22.70 38.45 -14.02
CA ASN A 354 -22.75 39.42 -12.91
C ASN A 354 -23.22 38.82 -11.58
N ALA A 355 -22.70 37.64 -11.24
CA ALA A 355 -23.15 36.87 -10.10
C ALA A 355 -22.72 37.51 -8.76
N GLN A 356 -23.70 37.90 -7.92
CA GLN A 356 -23.44 38.62 -6.67
C GLN A 356 -22.68 37.84 -5.59
N HIS A 357 -22.57 36.50 -5.72
CA HIS A 357 -21.86 35.66 -4.76
C HIS A 357 -20.36 35.49 -5.07
N SER A 358 -19.88 36.06 -6.17
CA SER A 358 -18.48 35.98 -6.59
C SER A 358 -17.78 37.30 -6.28
N GLU A 359 -16.80 37.25 -5.37
CA GLU A 359 -15.96 38.40 -5.00
C GLU A 359 -15.27 39.02 -6.24
N VAL A 360 -14.85 38.17 -7.19
CA VAL A 360 -14.26 38.60 -8.47
C VAL A 360 -15.28 39.34 -9.33
N ALA A 361 -16.52 38.84 -9.41
CA ALA A 361 -17.57 39.48 -10.19
C ALA A 361 -18.01 40.82 -9.57
N GLY A 362 -18.18 40.86 -8.25
CA GLY A 362 -18.48 42.08 -7.50
C GLY A 362 -17.44 43.16 -7.76
N HIS A 363 -16.15 42.83 -7.62
CA HIS A 363 -15.07 43.80 -7.89
C HIS A 363 -15.03 44.30 -9.33
N VAL A 364 -15.29 43.44 -10.32
CA VAL A 364 -15.31 43.85 -11.74
C VAL A 364 -16.45 44.83 -12.03
N VAL A 365 -17.59 44.69 -11.34
CA VAL A 365 -18.71 45.65 -11.42
C VAL A 365 -18.34 46.98 -10.77
N ASP A 366 -17.72 46.94 -9.58
CA ASP A 366 -17.38 48.14 -8.81
C ASP A 366 -16.20 48.94 -9.42
N CYS A 367 -15.27 48.26 -10.08
CA CYS A 367 -14.07 48.87 -10.64
C CYS A 367 -14.26 49.16 -12.14
N SER A 368 -14.39 50.45 -12.49
CA SER A 368 -14.97 50.98 -13.74
C SER A 368 -14.23 50.67 -15.06
N ARG A 369 -13.27 49.75 -15.07
CA ARG A 369 -12.55 49.19 -16.24
C ARG A 369 -11.61 48.03 -15.85
N CYS A 370 -12.00 47.24 -14.85
CA CYS A 370 -11.22 46.10 -14.39
C CYS A 370 -11.54 44.83 -15.19
N ARG A 371 -10.54 43.98 -15.40
CA ARG A 371 -10.74 42.63 -15.95
C ARG A 371 -9.78 41.66 -15.26
N PRO A 372 -10.21 40.41 -14.96
CA PRO A 372 -9.31 39.37 -14.50
C PRO A 372 -8.42 38.88 -15.66
N GLU A 373 -7.15 38.62 -15.36
CA GLU A 373 -6.16 38.10 -16.31
C GLU A 373 -6.02 36.59 -16.13
N TRP A 374 -7.00 35.84 -16.64
CA TRP A 374 -7.14 34.39 -16.41
C TRP A 374 -5.90 33.57 -16.82
N GLY A 375 -5.24 33.97 -17.91
CA GLY A 375 -4.03 33.30 -18.41
C GLY A 375 -2.79 33.54 -17.56
N ASP A 376 -2.81 34.57 -16.70
CA ASP A 376 -1.71 34.94 -15.81
C ASP A 376 -1.93 34.46 -14.37
N ALA A 377 -3.00 33.70 -14.11
CA ALA A 377 -3.27 33.11 -12.81
C ALA A 377 -2.18 32.11 -12.42
N GLN A 378 -1.74 32.15 -11.15
CA GLN A 378 -0.63 31.31 -10.68
C GLN A 378 -1.07 30.43 -9.49
N VAL A 379 -0.38 29.31 -9.36
CA VAL A 379 -0.52 28.47 -8.17
C VAL A 379 0.44 28.96 -7.11
N LEU A 380 -0.10 29.42 -5.99
CA LEU A 380 0.66 29.89 -4.85
C LEU A 380 1.16 28.71 -4.02
N HIS A 381 0.26 27.77 -3.72
CA HIS A 381 0.54 26.59 -2.88
C HIS A 381 -0.28 25.38 -3.31
N GLY A 382 0.32 24.19 -3.21
CA GLY A 382 -0.40 22.91 -3.31
C GLY A 382 -0.72 22.34 -1.92
N GLU A 383 -2.00 22.07 -1.66
CA GLU A 383 -2.46 21.45 -0.41
C GLU A 383 -3.71 20.59 -0.70
N ARG A 384 -3.62 19.28 -0.40
CA ARG A 384 -4.69 18.33 -0.72
C ARG A 384 -5.74 18.27 0.38
N GLU A 385 -5.37 18.56 1.62
CA GLU A 385 -6.32 18.57 2.73
C GLU A 385 -7.15 19.86 2.73
N GLY A 386 -8.47 19.71 2.87
CA GLY A 386 -9.41 20.84 2.82
C GLY A 386 -9.11 21.90 3.87
N GLY A 387 -8.98 21.49 5.14
CA GLY A 387 -8.66 22.42 6.24
C GLY A 387 -7.32 23.12 6.05
N GLY A 388 -6.29 22.40 5.58
CA GLY A 388 -4.98 22.98 5.28
C GLY A 388 -5.05 24.04 4.18
N ARG A 389 -5.82 23.79 3.11
CA ARG A 389 -6.01 24.77 2.02
C ARG A 389 -6.63 26.07 2.51
N VAL A 390 -7.67 25.98 3.34
CA VAL A 390 -8.35 27.17 3.86
C VAL A 390 -7.37 28.01 4.69
N VAL A 391 -6.57 27.38 5.56
CA VAL A 391 -5.53 28.10 6.32
C VAL A 391 -4.50 28.76 5.38
N ARG A 392 -4.05 28.07 4.34
CA ARG A 392 -3.07 28.60 3.37
C ARG A 392 -3.63 29.77 2.57
N GLU A 393 -4.86 29.67 2.09
CA GLU A 393 -5.56 30.77 1.39
C GLU A 393 -5.70 31.99 2.29
N THR A 394 -6.13 31.79 3.54
CA THR A 394 -6.28 32.87 4.52
C THR A 394 -4.95 33.58 4.78
N LEU A 395 -3.86 32.83 4.95
CA LEU A 395 -2.52 33.42 5.10
C LEU A 395 -2.10 34.20 3.84
N CYS A 396 -2.32 33.63 2.66
CA CYS A 396 -2.01 34.29 1.39
C CYS A 396 -2.76 35.61 1.17
N ILE A 397 -4.00 35.70 1.65
CA ILE A 397 -4.82 36.92 1.59
C ILE A 397 -4.27 37.97 2.57
N LEU A 398 -4.01 37.57 3.81
CA LEU A 398 -3.54 38.47 4.87
C LEU A 398 -2.14 39.04 4.59
N GLU A 399 -1.23 38.24 4.06
CA GLU A 399 0.14 38.69 3.72
C GLU A 399 0.17 39.70 2.55
N ARG A 400 -0.80 39.63 1.63
CA ARG A 400 -0.78 40.44 0.40
C ARG A 400 -1.35 41.84 0.57
N GLY A 401 -2.36 42.03 1.43
CA GLY A 401 -3.01 43.33 1.67
C GLY A 401 -3.77 43.95 0.47
N SER A 402 -3.46 43.55 -0.77
CA SER A 402 -4.05 43.99 -2.04
C SER A 402 -4.93 42.90 -2.67
N CYS A 403 -5.71 42.18 -1.85
CA CYS A 403 -6.56 41.09 -2.29
C CYS A 403 -8.02 41.51 -2.43
N VAL A 404 -8.67 41.10 -3.52
CA VAL A 404 -10.11 41.13 -3.66
C VAL A 404 -10.67 39.91 -2.93
N GLY A 405 -11.56 40.12 -1.96
CA GLY A 405 -12.16 39.06 -1.16
C GLY A 405 -11.66 38.99 0.29
N ALA A 406 -12.50 38.43 1.16
CA ALA A 406 -12.20 38.27 2.58
C ALA A 406 -11.54 36.90 2.87
N PRO A 407 -10.67 36.80 3.89
CA PRO A 407 -10.09 35.52 4.28
C PRO A 407 -11.16 34.51 4.70
N SER A 408 -11.05 33.26 4.25
CA SER A 408 -12.01 32.20 4.59
C SER A 408 -12.04 31.81 6.08
N LEU A 409 -10.98 32.16 6.84
CA LEU A 409 -10.90 31.96 8.30
C LEU A 409 -10.60 33.26 9.03
N GLY A 410 -11.36 33.54 10.10
CA GLY A 410 -11.02 34.56 11.09
C GLY A 410 -10.04 34.01 12.13
N PHE A 411 -8.85 34.59 12.24
CA PHE A 411 -7.93 34.27 13.34
C PHE A 411 -8.32 35.07 14.60
N GLY A 412 -8.60 34.39 15.71
CA GLY A 412 -8.75 35.06 17.00
C GLY A 412 -7.44 35.76 17.43
N GLY A 413 -7.53 36.82 18.24
CA GLY A 413 -6.39 37.69 18.57
C GLY A 413 -5.19 37.02 19.27
N GLY A 414 -5.33 35.80 19.79
CA GLY A 414 -4.21 34.98 20.26
C GLY A 414 -3.44 34.30 19.13
N LEU A 415 -4.15 33.80 18.11
CA LEU A 415 -3.57 33.09 16.97
C LEU A 415 -2.94 34.05 15.95
N GLY A 416 -3.54 35.23 15.74
CA GLY A 416 -2.94 36.29 14.93
C GLY A 416 -1.57 36.74 15.48
N ARG A 417 -1.48 36.97 16.81
CA ARG A 417 -0.20 37.28 17.48
C ARG A 417 0.86 36.19 17.33
N PHE A 418 0.46 34.92 17.40
CA PHE A 418 1.38 33.80 17.21
C PHE A 418 1.91 33.72 15.77
N LEU A 419 1.05 33.98 14.79
CA LEU A 419 1.37 33.95 13.36
C LEU A 419 2.04 35.24 12.87
N CYS A 420 2.22 36.24 13.74
CA CYS A 420 2.73 37.58 13.38
C CYS A 420 1.92 38.26 12.27
N LEU A 421 0.60 38.06 12.29
CA LEU A 421 -0.37 38.65 11.37
C LEU A 421 -0.96 39.95 11.92
#